data_AF-A0A1X7A866-F1
#
_entry.id   AF-A0A1X7A866-F1
#
_cell.length_a   1.000
_cell.length_b   1.000
_cell.length_c   1.000
_cell.angle_alpha   90.00
_cell.angle_beta   90.00
_cell.angle_gamma   90.00
#
_symmetry.space_group_name_H-M   'P 1'
#
loop_
_entity.id
_entity.type
_entity.pdbx_description
1 polymer ?
#
loop_
_entity_poly.entity_id
_entity_poly.type
_entity_poly.pdbx_seq_one_letter_code
_entity_poly.pdbx_strand_id
1 'polypeptide(L)'
;MIQLLMTCNPFRIRGLSLFQRLCYFNSMSYWLFPVFRLVLLMAPLSYLFFGIELFVTTAGEAMAFMSSYLVITYLVQNALFGRTRHPFISEIYEIAQAPYLLRAVIGTFLNPRKASFKVTSKTETVNVAVLSDVYAPLLALFGLMLTGLGVLAWRWYAFPGDRDTLQIVGAWAVFNTLLVSAALRAVVEARQRRSAPRCTVEIPALVQGDAQDGAQHPALVTDISYGGAQLLLSSRPGQRQPQRYSRGAQLDFMPAPAFGFEDAVPVQTTIASVQVRDGNIVLGLDFTGARSGAASRTIAAMLNGDSERWRASRAARCQRMGLLQGAAQLLVLSAGGVASVGAILMRPRPARKVEVVESASGWLTSAPIERQAFIEGPSAYAPATGSAHPVSSLNGVRA
;
A
#
# COMPACT_ATOMS: atom_id res chain seq x y z
N MET A 1 -17.09 -8.31 1.26
CA MET A 1 -17.93 -7.92 0.10
C MET A 1 -18.68 -9.10 -0.50
N ILE A 2 -18.02 -10.22 -0.83
CA ILE A 2 -18.71 -11.41 -1.39
C ILE A 2 -19.80 -11.95 -0.45
N GLN A 3 -19.53 -12.00 0.86
CA GLN A 3 -20.55 -12.37 1.83
C GLN A 3 -21.80 -11.48 1.71
N LEU A 4 -21.64 -10.15 1.63
CA LEU A 4 -22.76 -9.21 1.45
C LEU A 4 -23.50 -9.45 0.13
N LEU A 5 -22.78 -9.74 -0.96
CA LEU A 5 -23.40 -10.07 -2.24
C LEU A 5 -24.30 -11.31 -2.11
N MET A 6 -23.83 -12.33 -1.38
CA MET A 6 -24.53 -13.61 -1.21
C MET A 6 -25.68 -13.53 -0.20
N THR A 7 -25.50 -12.84 0.94
CA THR A 7 -26.48 -12.82 2.03
C THR A 7 -27.49 -11.69 1.92
N CYS A 8 -27.04 -10.50 1.49
CA CYS A 8 -27.89 -9.31 1.45
C CYS A 8 -28.43 -9.03 0.05
N ASN A 9 -27.66 -9.37 -1.01
CA ASN A 9 -27.95 -9.12 -2.44
C ASN A 9 -28.59 -7.74 -2.72
N PRO A 10 -27.84 -6.77 -3.27
CA PRO A 10 -28.34 -5.40 -3.45
C PRO A 10 -29.64 -5.33 -4.27
N PHE A 11 -29.91 -6.29 -5.15
CA PHE A 11 -31.15 -6.34 -5.95
C PHE A 11 -32.38 -6.88 -5.20
N ARG A 12 -32.24 -7.38 -3.97
CA ARG A 12 -33.36 -7.86 -3.15
C ARG A 12 -33.72 -6.93 -1.99
N ILE A 13 -32.84 -5.98 -1.68
CA ILE A 13 -33.04 -5.01 -0.59
C ILE A 13 -34.13 -4.00 -0.97
N ARG A 14 -35.13 -3.80 -0.11
CA ARG A 14 -36.16 -2.77 -0.29
C ARG A 14 -35.60 -1.37 0.01
N GLY A 15 -36.14 -0.34 -0.63
CA GLY A 15 -35.74 1.07 -0.39
C GLY A 15 -34.53 1.56 -1.19
N LEU A 16 -33.88 0.72 -1.99
CA LEU A 16 -32.80 1.14 -2.91
C LEU A 16 -33.33 1.40 -4.32
N SER A 17 -32.94 2.53 -4.91
CA SER A 17 -33.17 2.84 -6.33
C SER A 17 -32.32 1.94 -7.24
N LEU A 18 -32.69 1.83 -8.53
CA LEU A 18 -31.95 1.02 -9.50
C LEU A 18 -30.46 1.42 -9.57
N PHE A 19 -30.15 2.71 -9.64
CA PHE A 19 -28.77 3.19 -9.70
C PHE A 19 -27.97 2.89 -8.43
N GLN A 20 -28.58 3.02 -7.25
CA GLN A 20 -27.94 2.63 -6.00
C GLN A 20 -27.61 1.14 -5.98
N ARG A 21 -28.54 0.29 -6.46
CA ARG A 21 -28.31 -1.17 -6.59
C ARG A 21 -27.13 -1.48 -7.50
N LEU A 22 -27.04 -0.78 -8.64
CA LEU A 22 -25.91 -0.94 -9.57
C LEU A 22 -24.58 -0.48 -8.94
N CYS A 23 -24.55 0.62 -8.19
CA CYS A 23 -23.35 1.07 -7.47
C CYS A 23 -22.86 0.03 -6.45
N TYR A 24 -23.78 -0.52 -5.65
CA TYR A 24 -23.45 -1.59 -4.70
C TYR A 24 -23.01 -2.85 -5.42
N PHE A 25 -23.72 -3.25 -6.47
CA PHE A 25 -23.38 -4.42 -7.25
C PHE A 25 -21.98 -4.30 -7.85
N ASN A 26 -21.66 -3.19 -8.52
CA ASN A 26 -20.33 -2.92 -9.08
C ASN A 26 -19.22 -3.03 -8.02
N SER A 27 -19.45 -2.43 -6.85
CA SER A 27 -18.48 -2.48 -5.75
C SER A 27 -18.28 -3.88 -5.18
N MET A 28 -19.34 -4.70 -5.14
CA MET A 28 -19.30 -6.07 -4.63
C MET A 28 -18.75 -7.07 -5.65
N SER A 29 -19.17 -6.97 -6.92
CA SER A 29 -18.80 -7.89 -8.00
C SER A 29 -17.33 -7.77 -8.39
N TYR A 30 -16.73 -6.58 -8.22
CA TYR A 30 -15.28 -6.38 -8.38
C TYR A 30 -14.47 -7.44 -7.61
N TRP A 31 -14.87 -7.81 -6.41
CA TRP A 31 -14.14 -8.77 -5.57
C TRP A 31 -14.17 -10.22 -6.09
N LEU A 32 -14.88 -10.50 -7.19
CA LEU A 32 -14.81 -11.76 -7.92
C LEU A 32 -13.60 -11.84 -8.86
N PHE A 33 -12.83 -10.75 -9.01
CA PHE A 33 -11.65 -10.72 -9.89
C PHE A 33 -10.69 -11.89 -9.70
N PRO A 34 -10.42 -12.45 -8.49
CA PRO A 34 -9.45 -13.55 -8.36
C PRO A 34 -9.79 -14.76 -9.21
N VAL A 35 -11.09 -15.07 -9.37
CA VAL A 35 -11.56 -16.18 -10.19
C VAL A 35 -11.34 -15.87 -11.66
N PHE A 36 -11.86 -14.73 -12.14
CA PHE A 36 -11.75 -14.34 -13.55
C PHE A 36 -10.30 -14.16 -13.97
N ARG A 37 -9.45 -13.60 -13.10
CA ARG A 37 -8.03 -13.38 -13.36
C ARG A 37 -7.31 -14.69 -13.60
N LEU A 38 -7.52 -15.68 -12.74
CA LEU A 38 -6.87 -16.97 -12.89
C LEU A 38 -7.41 -17.72 -14.10
N VAL A 39 -8.71 -17.66 -14.40
CA VAL A 39 -9.27 -18.23 -15.63
C VAL A 39 -8.63 -17.62 -16.87
N LEU A 40 -8.46 -16.29 -16.94
CA LEU A 40 -7.81 -15.61 -18.07
C LEU A 40 -6.32 -15.94 -18.19
N LEU A 41 -5.62 -16.17 -17.07
CA LEU A 41 -4.24 -16.66 -17.09
C LEU A 41 -4.15 -18.11 -17.59
N MET A 42 -5.13 -18.96 -17.23
CA MET A 42 -5.18 -20.37 -17.62
C MET A 42 -5.68 -20.58 -19.05
N ALA A 43 -6.48 -19.66 -19.60
CA ALA A 43 -7.08 -19.79 -20.94
C ALA A 43 -6.07 -20.08 -22.07
N PRO A 44 -4.94 -19.36 -22.22
CA PRO A 44 -3.94 -19.74 -23.22
C PRO A 44 -3.23 -21.06 -22.87
N LEU A 45 -3.06 -21.36 -21.59
CA LEU A 45 -2.39 -22.59 -21.14
C LEU A 45 -3.21 -23.85 -21.44
N SER A 46 -4.54 -23.78 -21.44
CA SER A 46 -5.39 -24.94 -21.77
C SER A 46 -5.18 -25.39 -23.22
N TYR A 47 -5.04 -24.44 -24.16
CA TYR A 47 -4.68 -24.78 -25.53
C TYR A 47 -3.23 -25.29 -25.60
N LEU A 48 -2.28 -24.61 -24.96
CA LEU A 48 -0.86 -24.98 -25.06
C LEU A 48 -0.59 -26.38 -24.50
N PHE A 49 -1.14 -26.74 -23.34
CA PHE A 49 -0.88 -28.03 -22.70
C PHE A 49 -1.76 -29.17 -23.21
N PHE A 50 -3.03 -28.89 -23.51
CA PHE A 50 -4.02 -29.94 -23.79
C PHE A 50 -4.59 -29.89 -25.20
N GLY A 51 -4.25 -28.88 -26.00
CA GLY A 51 -4.83 -28.68 -27.33
C GLY A 51 -6.32 -28.32 -27.30
N ILE A 52 -6.86 -27.89 -26.14
CA ILE A 52 -8.28 -27.56 -26.01
C ILE A 52 -8.57 -26.24 -26.73
N GLU A 53 -9.40 -26.31 -27.76
CA GLU A 53 -9.90 -25.14 -28.50
C GLU A 53 -11.05 -24.47 -27.74
N LEU A 54 -10.75 -23.37 -27.05
CA LEU A 54 -11.76 -22.57 -26.36
C LEU A 54 -12.55 -21.66 -27.30
N PHE A 55 -11.97 -21.31 -28.45
CA PHE A 55 -12.55 -20.39 -29.42
C PHE A 55 -12.40 -20.96 -30.83
N VAL A 56 -13.53 -21.08 -31.54
CA VAL A 56 -13.57 -21.48 -32.95
C VAL A 56 -13.67 -20.22 -33.79
N THR A 57 -12.56 -19.80 -34.39
CA THR A 57 -12.48 -18.58 -35.22
C THR A 57 -11.27 -18.65 -36.14
N THR A 58 -11.32 -17.92 -37.25
CA THR A 58 -10.14 -17.73 -38.10
C THR A 58 -9.21 -16.66 -37.51
N ALA A 59 -7.93 -16.70 -37.86
CA ALA A 59 -6.97 -15.71 -37.38
C ALA A 59 -7.34 -14.26 -37.79
N GLY A 60 -7.90 -14.08 -38.99
CA GLY A 60 -8.34 -12.78 -39.49
C GLY A 60 -9.52 -12.19 -38.68
N GLU A 61 -10.54 -13.01 -38.42
CA GLU A 61 -11.69 -12.61 -37.58
C GLU A 61 -11.23 -12.28 -36.16
N ALA A 62 -10.43 -13.18 -35.56
CA ALA A 62 -9.89 -12.97 -34.23
C ALA A 62 -9.13 -11.64 -34.14
N MET A 63 -8.23 -11.35 -35.07
CA MET A 63 -7.47 -10.10 -35.08
C MET A 63 -8.37 -8.87 -35.26
N ALA A 64 -9.35 -8.92 -36.17
CA ALA A 64 -10.24 -7.79 -36.42
C ALA A 64 -11.08 -7.42 -35.19
N PHE A 65 -11.74 -8.40 -34.57
CA PHE A 65 -12.60 -8.15 -33.41
C PHE A 65 -11.79 -7.91 -32.12
N MET A 66 -10.77 -8.73 -31.86
CA MET A 66 -9.97 -8.62 -30.64
C MET A 66 -9.20 -7.31 -30.58
N SER A 67 -8.51 -6.91 -31.66
CA SER A 67 -7.72 -5.67 -31.65
C SER A 67 -8.62 -4.44 -31.45
N SER A 68 -9.74 -4.37 -32.18
CA SER A 68 -10.72 -3.29 -32.05
C SER A 68 -11.26 -3.19 -30.63
N TYR A 69 -11.66 -4.34 -30.06
CA TYR A 69 -12.15 -4.43 -28.68
C TYR A 69 -11.11 -3.97 -27.65
N LEU A 70 -9.88 -4.49 -27.74
CA LEU A 70 -8.82 -4.16 -26.79
C LEU A 70 -8.42 -2.68 -26.88
N VAL A 71 -8.27 -2.15 -28.10
CA VAL A 71 -7.91 -0.74 -28.31
C VAL A 71 -8.97 0.18 -27.69
N ILE A 72 -10.25 -0.04 -28.00
CA ILE A 72 -11.32 0.80 -27.44
C ILE A 72 -11.39 0.66 -25.92
N THR A 73 -11.28 -0.57 -25.40
CA THR A 73 -11.33 -0.83 -23.95
C THR A 73 -10.23 -0.09 -23.21
N TYR A 74 -8.97 -0.20 -23.67
CA TYR A 74 -7.85 0.48 -23.05
C TYR A 74 -7.89 2.00 -23.25
N LEU A 75 -8.38 2.49 -24.39
CA LEU A 75 -8.57 3.92 -24.61
C LEU A 75 -9.60 4.51 -23.66
N VAL A 76 -10.75 3.85 -23.49
CA VAL A 76 -11.80 4.29 -22.56
C VAL A 76 -11.29 4.26 -21.12
N GLN A 77 -10.62 3.18 -20.70
CA GLN A 77 -10.01 3.11 -19.38
C GLN A 77 -9.00 4.24 -19.15
N ASN A 78 -8.12 4.51 -20.12
CA ASN A 78 -7.13 5.58 -20.00
C ASN A 78 -7.74 6.99 -20.11
N ALA A 79 -8.87 7.15 -20.80
CA ALA A 79 -9.62 8.40 -20.86
C ALA A 79 -10.26 8.73 -19.50
N LEU A 80 -10.85 7.73 -18.84
CA LEU A 80 -11.52 7.91 -17.56
C LEU A 80 -10.56 7.93 -16.37
N PHE A 81 -9.53 7.07 -16.39
CA PHE A 81 -8.71 6.80 -15.20
C PHE A 81 -7.22 7.09 -15.39
N GLY A 82 -6.77 7.56 -16.54
CA GLY A 82 -5.32 7.69 -16.83
C GLY A 82 -4.51 8.55 -15.87
N ARG A 83 -5.16 9.42 -15.08
CA ARG A 83 -4.55 10.22 -13.99
C ARG A 83 -4.49 9.49 -12.64
N THR A 84 -5.41 8.57 -12.36
CA THR A 84 -5.53 7.89 -11.06
C THR A 84 -5.06 6.44 -11.12
N ARG A 85 -5.07 5.85 -12.31
CA ARG A 85 -4.66 4.49 -12.59
C ARG A 85 -4.01 4.43 -13.96
N HIS A 86 -2.72 4.22 -13.92
CA HIS A 86 -1.90 3.97 -15.09
C HIS A 86 -2.27 2.66 -15.80
N PRO A 87 -2.06 2.56 -17.13
CA PRO A 87 -2.34 1.34 -17.89
C PRO A 87 -1.62 0.12 -17.30
N PHE A 88 -2.27 -1.05 -17.35
CA PHE A 88 -1.78 -2.34 -16.85
C PHE A 88 -1.55 -2.45 -15.34
N ILE A 89 -1.59 -1.35 -14.58
CA ILE A 89 -1.41 -1.42 -13.11
C ILE A 89 -2.56 -2.16 -12.46
N SER A 90 -3.80 -1.98 -12.91
CA SER A 90 -4.95 -2.73 -12.36
C SER A 90 -4.73 -4.24 -12.53
N GLU A 91 -4.28 -4.65 -13.71
CA GLU A 91 -3.97 -6.01 -14.06
C GLU A 91 -2.90 -6.64 -13.17
N ILE A 92 -1.81 -5.90 -12.93
CA ILE A 92 -0.72 -6.33 -12.05
C ILE A 92 -1.21 -6.47 -10.61
N TYR A 93 -1.99 -5.52 -10.09
CA TYR A 93 -2.53 -5.57 -8.74
C TYR A 93 -3.48 -6.75 -8.54
N GLU A 94 -4.32 -7.03 -9.53
CA GLU A 94 -5.22 -8.18 -9.49
C GLU A 94 -4.44 -9.50 -9.53
N ILE A 95 -3.43 -9.63 -10.39
CA ILE A 95 -2.58 -10.85 -10.44
C ILE A 95 -1.81 -11.07 -9.15
N ALA A 96 -1.24 -10.00 -8.57
CA ALA A 96 -0.50 -10.07 -7.31
C ALA A 96 -1.37 -10.58 -6.15
N GLN A 97 -2.69 -10.39 -6.23
CA GLN A 97 -3.65 -10.76 -5.18
C GLN A 97 -4.38 -12.08 -5.49
N ALA A 98 -4.66 -12.36 -6.75
CA ALA A 98 -5.53 -13.45 -7.20
C ALA A 98 -5.23 -14.83 -6.58
N PRO A 99 -3.97 -15.35 -6.58
CA PRO A 99 -3.71 -16.68 -6.05
C PRO A 99 -3.95 -16.79 -4.54
N TYR A 100 -3.83 -15.68 -3.81
CA TYR A 100 -4.07 -15.63 -2.36
C TYR A 100 -5.56 -15.50 -2.02
N LEU A 101 -6.28 -14.69 -2.78
CA LEU A 101 -7.69 -14.42 -2.52
C LEU A 101 -8.61 -15.53 -3.04
N LEU A 102 -8.20 -16.33 -4.03
CA LEU A 102 -9.05 -17.33 -4.66
C LEU A 102 -9.73 -18.27 -3.64
N ARG A 103 -8.96 -18.80 -2.69
CA ARG A 103 -9.50 -19.70 -1.64
C ARG A 103 -10.56 -19.00 -0.79
N ALA A 104 -10.31 -17.75 -0.41
CA ALA A 104 -11.27 -16.98 0.40
C ALA A 104 -12.54 -16.66 -0.40
N VAL A 105 -12.41 -16.33 -1.69
CA VAL A 105 -13.52 -16.08 -2.61
C VAL A 105 -14.39 -17.33 -2.76
N ILE A 106 -13.81 -18.47 -3.13
CA ILE A 106 -14.52 -19.74 -3.30
C ILE A 106 -15.15 -20.18 -1.98
N GLY A 107 -14.39 -20.13 -0.87
CA GLY A 107 -14.89 -20.52 0.45
C GLY A 107 -16.09 -19.68 0.90
N THR A 108 -16.06 -18.37 0.65
CA THR A 108 -17.19 -17.47 0.96
C THR A 108 -18.38 -17.72 0.05
N PHE A 109 -18.16 -18.08 -1.21
CA PHE A 109 -19.25 -18.43 -2.13
C PHE A 109 -19.95 -19.72 -1.71
N LEU A 110 -19.17 -20.75 -1.32
CA LEU A 110 -19.70 -22.05 -0.87
C LEU A 110 -20.37 -21.97 0.51
N ASN A 111 -19.80 -21.19 1.44
CA ASN A 111 -20.37 -21.02 2.78
C ASN A 111 -20.20 -19.57 3.30
N PRO A 112 -21.10 -18.65 2.91
CA PRO A 112 -20.95 -17.22 3.22
C PRO A 112 -21.05 -16.90 4.71
N ARG A 113 -21.69 -17.75 5.52
CA ARG A 113 -21.87 -17.51 6.96
C ARG A 113 -20.66 -17.88 7.81
N LYS A 114 -19.71 -18.67 7.28
CA LYS A 114 -18.48 -19.09 7.98
C LYS A 114 -17.23 -18.33 7.56
N ALA A 115 -17.36 -17.36 6.64
CA ALA A 115 -16.22 -16.58 6.19
C ALA A 115 -15.65 -15.75 7.35
N SER A 116 -14.37 -15.95 7.66
CA SER A 116 -13.62 -15.14 8.62
C SER A 116 -12.31 -14.70 7.98
N PHE A 117 -11.89 -13.46 8.29
CA PHE A 117 -10.65 -12.90 7.78
C PHE A 117 -9.67 -12.79 8.94
N LYS A 118 -8.59 -13.57 8.89
CA LYS A 118 -7.52 -13.49 9.88
C LYS A 118 -6.66 -12.27 9.58
N VAL A 119 -6.56 -11.36 10.55
CA VAL A 119 -5.75 -10.14 10.43
C VAL A 119 -4.27 -10.54 10.35
N THR A 120 -3.57 -10.08 9.32
CA THR A 120 -2.11 -10.24 9.19
C THR A 120 -1.39 -9.50 10.32
N SER A 121 -0.31 -10.05 10.87
CA SER A 121 0.55 -9.37 11.86
C SER A 121 1.03 -8.03 11.28
N LYS A 122 0.64 -6.92 11.92
CA LYS A 122 0.93 -5.56 11.44
C LYS A 122 2.25 -4.98 11.95
N THR A 123 3.14 -5.80 12.49
CA THR A 123 4.25 -5.29 13.31
C THR A 123 5.57 -5.98 12.98
N GLU A 124 5.97 -5.94 11.71
CA GLU A 124 7.25 -6.48 11.28
C GLU A 124 8.04 -5.39 10.54
N THR A 125 9.22 -5.08 11.07
CA THR A 125 10.21 -4.26 10.36
C THR A 125 11.18 -5.16 9.61
N VAL A 126 11.51 -4.77 8.38
CA VAL A 126 12.30 -5.58 7.46
C VAL A 126 13.68 -4.95 7.32
N ASN A 127 14.63 -5.46 8.09
CA ASN A 127 15.99 -4.90 8.20
C ASN A 127 16.86 -5.10 6.95
N VAL A 128 16.53 -6.09 6.13
CA VAL A 128 17.17 -6.45 4.85
C VAL A 128 16.09 -6.85 3.85
N ALA A 129 16.28 -6.59 2.56
CA ALA A 129 15.30 -7.02 1.56
C ALA A 129 15.20 -8.55 1.52
N VAL A 130 13.99 -9.08 1.63
CA VAL A 130 13.70 -10.52 1.70
C VAL A 130 12.50 -10.88 0.83
N LEU A 131 12.33 -12.17 0.55
CA LEU A 131 11.06 -12.69 0.04
C LEU A 131 10.07 -12.79 1.19
N SER A 132 8.85 -12.33 0.95
CA SER A 132 7.72 -12.50 1.88
C SER A 132 7.47 -13.99 2.14
N ASP A 133 7.02 -14.37 3.34
CA ASP A 133 6.75 -15.78 3.69
C ASP A 133 5.72 -16.45 2.77
N VAL A 134 4.84 -15.64 2.18
CA VAL A 134 3.78 -16.10 1.29
C VAL A 134 4.19 -16.05 -0.17
N TYR A 135 5.47 -15.99 -0.53
CA TYR A 135 5.91 -15.87 -1.94
C TYR A 135 5.47 -17.04 -2.86
N ALA A 136 5.22 -18.22 -2.29
CA ALA A 136 5.10 -19.47 -3.05
C ALA A 136 3.96 -19.51 -4.08
N PRO A 137 2.70 -19.10 -3.80
CA PRO A 137 1.62 -19.16 -4.78
C PRO A 137 1.86 -18.31 -6.02
N LEU A 138 2.39 -17.10 -5.85
CA LEU A 138 2.70 -16.22 -6.99
C LEU A 138 3.91 -16.71 -7.78
N LEU A 139 4.92 -17.28 -7.10
CA LEU A 139 6.08 -17.88 -7.77
C LEU A 139 5.70 -19.15 -8.54
N ALA A 140 4.81 -19.98 -7.99
CA ALA A 140 4.29 -21.17 -8.68
C ALA A 140 3.48 -20.78 -9.93
N LEU A 141 2.63 -19.74 -9.82
CA LEU A 141 1.90 -19.21 -10.97
C LEU A 141 2.87 -18.68 -12.05
N PHE A 142 3.94 -17.98 -11.67
CA PHE A 142 4.97 -17.56 -12.60
C PHE A 142 5.67 -18.74 -13.28
N GLY A 143 6.05 -19.76 -12.51
CA GLY A 143 6.64 -20.99 -13.04
C GLY A 143 5.72 -21.68 -14.06
N LEU A 144 4.42 -21.75 -13.77
CA LEU A 144 3.41 -22.29 -14.68
C LEU A 144 3.27 -21.48 -15.99
N MET A 145 3.37 -20.15 -15.91
CA MET A 145 3.40 -19.32 -17.11
C MET A 145 4.66 -19.56 -17.95
N LEU A 146 5.82 -19.72 -17.31
CA LEU A 146 7.09 -20.05 -17.99
C LEU A 146 7.05 -21.42 -18.66
N THR A 147 6.49 -22.44 -18.02
CA THR A 147 6.31 -23.75 -18.66
C THR A 147 5.38 -23.65 -19.87
N GLY A 148 4.34 -22.82 -19.79
CA GLY A 148 3.49 -22.48 -20.94
C GLY A 148 4.28 -21.89 -22.12
N LEU A 149 5.18 -20.93 -21.87
CA LEU A 149 6.05 -20.37 -22.92
C LEU A 149 7.02 -21.41 -23.50
N GLY A 150 7.53 -22.33 -22.68
CA GLY A 150 8.35 -23.45 -23.16
C GLY A 150 7.58 -24.37 -24.09
N VAL A 151 6.33 -24.71 -23.73
CA VAL A 151 5.46 -25.54 -24.57
C VAL A 151 5.04 -24.80 -25.85
N LEU A 152 4.81 -23.49 -25.79
CA LEU A 152 4.60 -22.66 -26.98
C LEU A 152 5.78 -22.76 -27.95
N ALA A 153 7.00 -22.59 -27.46
CA ALA A 153 8.21 -22.69 -28.30
C ALA A 153 8.36 -24.08 -28.93
N TRP A 154 8.10 -25.13 -28.15
CA TRP A 154 8.13 -26.50 -28.66
C TRP A 154 7.05 -26.73 -29.74
N ARG A 155 5.78 -26.36 -29.47
CA ARG A 155 4.69 -26.54 -30.43
C ARG A 155 4.89 -25.72 -31.71
N TRP A 156 5.46 -24.52 -31.61
CA TRP A 156 5.77 -23.68 -32.76
C TRP A 156 6.73 -24.35 -33.76
N TYR A 157 7.70 -25.09 -33.22
CA TYR A 157 8.65 -25.87 -34.00
C TYR A 157 8.04 -27.18 -34.50
N ALA A 158 7.39 -27.94 -33.61
CA ALA A 158 6.88 -29.29 -33.89
C ALA A 158 5.63 -29.31 -34.80
N PHE A 159 4.78 -28.28 -34.74
CA PHE A 159 3.49 -28.24 -35.45
C PHE A 159 3.36 -26.95 -36.29
N PRO A 160 3.98 -26.88 -37.48
CA PRO A 160 3.87 -25.72 -38.34
C PRO A 160 2.44 -25.36 -38.77
N GLY A 161 1.54 -26.34 -38.85
CA GLY A 161 0.12 -26.13 -39.19
C GLY A 161 -0.67 -25.38 -38.11
N ASP A 162 -0.24 -25.42 -36.85
CA ASP A 162 -0.93 -24.77 -35.73
C ASP A 162 -0.50 -23.30 -35.56
N ARG A 163 0.43 -22.80 -36.38
CA ARG A 163 1.10 -21.51 -36.15
C ARG A 163 0.14 -20.33 -36.09
N ASP A 164 -0.93 -20.33 -36.89
CA ASP A 164 -1.91 -19.25 -36.90
C ASP A 164 -2.61 -19.14 -35.54
N THR A 165 -3.01 -20.27 -34.96
CA THR A 165 -3.59 -20.32 -33.61
C THR A 165 -2.55 -20.00 -32.53
N LEU A 166 -1.34 -20.54 -32.67
CA LEU A 166 -0.25 -20.31 -31.73
C LEU A 166 0.20 -18.85 -31.68
N GLN A 167 0.04 -18.06 -32.75
CA GLN A 167 0.32 -16.62 -32.71
C GLN A 167 -0.59 -15.90 -31.72
N ILE A 168 -1.89 -16.15 -31.78
CA ILE A 168 -2.88 -15.48 -30.93
C ILE A 168 -2.76 -15.98 -29.49
N VAL A 169 -2.72 -17.31 -29.30
CA VAL A 169 -2.57 -17.92 -27.97
C VAL A 169 -1.23 -17.54 -27.35
N GLY A 170 -0.16 -17.54 -28.14
CA GLY A 170 1.18 -17.18 -27.72
C GLY A 170 1.29 -15.71 -27.32
N ALA A 171 0.65 -14.80 -28.05
CA ALA A 171 0.60 -13.39 -27.69
C ALA A 171 -0.01 -13.19 -26.28
N TRP A 172 -1.11 -13.89 -25.98
CA TRP A 172 -1.71 -13.88 -24.64
C TRP A 172 -0.82 -14.53 -23.58
N ALA A 173 -0.20 -15.66 -23.88
CA ALA A 173 0.72 -16.33 -22.96
C ALA A 173 1.90 -15.42 -22.60
N VAL A 174 2.50 -14.73 -23.59
CA VAL A 174 3.59 -13.77 -23.38
C VAL A 174 3.09 -12.58 -22.58
N PHE A 175 1.98 -11.96 -22.96
CA PHE A 175 1.42 -10.81 -22.24
C PHE A 175 1.10 -11.14 -20.78
N ASN A 176 0.45 -12.28 -20.53
CA ASN A 176 0.15 -12.77 -19.19
C ASN A 176 1.43 -13.03 -18.40
N THR A 177 2.47 -13.60 -19.03
CA THR A 177 3.76 -13.81 -18.37
C THR A 177 4.40 -12.48 -17.96
N LEU A 178 4.34 -11.45 -18.81
CA LEU A 178 4.86 -10.11 -18.47
C LEU A 178 4.13 -9.50 -17.26
N LEU A 179 2.80 -9.65 -17.20
CA LEU A 179 2.00 -9.17 -16.07
C LEU A 179 2.33 -9.92 -14.77
N VAL A 180 2.46 -11.24 -14.82
CA VAL A 180 2.82 -12.07 -13.66
C VAL A 180 4.25 -11.77 -13.21
N SER A 181 5.19 -11.60 -14.15
CA SER A 181 6.56 -11.15 -13.87
C SER A 181 6.58 -9.81 -13.13
N ALA A 182 5.78 -8.83 -13.57
CA ALA A 182 5.68 -7.54 -12.89
C ALA A 182 5.09 -7.69 -11.47
N ALA A 183 4.09 -8.56 -11.32
CA ALA A 183 3.47 -8.85 -10.02
C ALA A 183 4.43 -9.50 -9.02
N LEU A 184 5.45 -10.25 -9.46
CA LEU A 184 6.46 -10.86 -8.59
C LEU A 184 7.17 -9.84 -7.70
N ARG A 185 7.29 -8.58 -8.13
CA ARG A 185 7.90 -7.53 -7.30
C ARG A 185 7.16 -7.33 -5.98
N ALA A 186 5.87 -7.66 -5.91
CA ALA A 186 5.07 -7.55 -4.70
C ALA A 186 5.47 -8.53 -3.59
N VAL A 187 6.10 -9.67 -3.93
CA VAL A 187 6.59 -10.62 -2.92
C VAL A 187 8.00 -10.29 -2.42
N VAL A 188 8.64 -9.28 -3.02
CA VAL A 188 9.92 -8.76 -2.55
C VAL A 188 9.66 -7.63 -1.56
N GLU A 189 9.90 -7.93 -0.28
CA GLU A 189 9.77 -6.95 0.78
C GLU A 189 11.01 -6.05 0.77
N ALA A 190 10.81 -4.80 0.39
CA ALA A 190 11.86 -3.80 0.43
C ALA A 190 12.27 -3.53 1.88
N ARG A 191 13.54 -3.21 2.08
CA ARG A 191 14.08 -2.83 3.38
C ARG A 191 13.27 -1.68 3.98
N GLN A 192 12.59 -1.94 5.10
CA GLN A 192 11.88 -0.94 5.89
C GLN A 192 12.38 -0.98 7.33
N ARG A 193 13.30 -0.06 7.65
CA ARG A 193 13.85 0.13 9.01
C ARG A 193 12.99 1.07 9.87
N ARG A 194 12.07 1.82 9.25
CA ARG A 194 11.26 2.82 9.96
C ARG A 194 10.02 2.15 10.51
N SER A 195 9.78 2.31 11.82
CA SER A 195 8.55 1.87 12.49
C SER A 195 7.34 2.73 12.11
N ALA A 196 7.57 4.02 11.84
CA ALA A 196 6.54 4.95 11.39
C ALA A 196 6.91 5.57 10.02
N PRO A 197 5.96 5.61 9.06
CA PRO A 197 6.15 6.37 7.82
C PRO A 197 6.39 7.86 8.10
N ARG A 198 7.27 8.47 7.31
CA ARG A 198 7.54 9.92 7.34
C ARG A 198 6.81 10.61 6.20
N CYS A 199 6.25 11.78 6.48
CA CYS A 199 5.67 12.68 5.50
C CYS A 199 6.60 13.87 5.29
N THR A 200 6.88 14.20 4.04
CA THR A 200 7.57 15.45 3.69
C THR A 200 6.65 16.62 4.02
N VAL A 201 7.20 17.60 4.73
CA VAL A 201 6.49 18.81 5.17
C VAL A 201 7.44 19.99 5.07
N GLU A 202 6.90 21.21 5.05
CA GLU A 202 7.68 22.43 5.15
C GLU A 202 7.03 23.30 6.23
N ILE A 203 7.35 23.00 7.49
CA ILE A 203 6.75 23.70 8.63
C ILE A 203 7.83 24.55 9.27
N PRO A 204 7.72 25.89 9.22
CA PRO A 204 8.64 26.75 9.95
C PRO A 204 8.58 26.42 11.44
N ALA A 205 9.74 26.38 12.07
CA ALA A 205 9.88 26.03 13.47
C ALA A 205 10.93 26.95 14.13
N LEU A 206 10.86 27.02 15.45
CA LEU A 206 11.81 27.71 16.28
C LEU A 206 12.45 26.67 17.20
N VAL A 207 13.78 26.60 17.14
CA VAL A 207 14.58 25.76 18.03
C VAL A 207 15.04 26.63 19.19
N GLN A 208 14.80 26.18 20.42
CA GLN A 208 15.34 26.86 21.60
C GLN A 208 16.81 26.45 21.78
N GLY A 209 17.70 27.44 21.81
CA GLY A 209 19.11 27.24 22.17
C GLY A 209 19.28 26.82 23.64
N ASP A 210 20.51 26.51 24.04
CA ASP A 210 20.84 26.15 25.42
C ASP A 210 20.41 27.25 26.41
N ALA A 211 20.10 26.85 27.64
CA ALA A 211 19.53 27.69 28.70
C ALA A 211 20.37 28.93 29.05
N GLN A 212 21.61 29.03 28.57
CA GLN A 212 22.50 30.17 28.77
C GLN A 212 22.40 31.28 27.70
N ASP A 213 21.90 30.98 26.49
CA ASP A 213 21.83 31.97 25.40
C ASP A 213 20.38 32.41 25.10
N GLY A 214 19.38 31.58 25.44
CA GLY A 214 17.94 31.90 25.29
C GLY A 214 17.47 32.22 23.87
N ALA A 215 18.39 32.21 22.90
CA ALA A 215 18.14 32.60 21.52
C ALA A 215 17.32 31.53 20.80
N GLN A 216 16.26 31.98 20.13
CA GLN A 216 15.47 31.12 19.26
C GLN A 216 16.09 31.14 17.86
N HIS A 217 16.40 29.96 17.34
CA HIS A 217 16.95 29.80 16.01
C HIS A 217 15.85 29.36 15.04
N PRO A 218 15.67 30.06 13.90
CA PRO A 218 14.73 29.63 12.89
C PRO A 218 15.18 28.31 12.27
N ALA A 219 14.25 27.38 12.17
CA ALA A 219 14.41 26.07 11.58
C ALA A 219 13.24 25.76 10.65
N LEU A 220 13.40 24.74 9.82
CA LEU A 220 12.36 24.21 8.97
C LEU A 220 12.22 22.71 9.22
N VAL A 221 11.04 22.25 9.60
CA VAL A 221 10.73 20.82 9.62
C VAL A 221 10.55 20.38 8.17
N THR A 222 11.40 19.47 7.68
CA THR A 222 11.40 18.99 6.28
C THR A 222 10.71 17.64 6.11
N ASP A 223 10.72 16.81 7.16
CA ASP A 223 9.94 15.59 7.23
C ASP A 223 9.54 15.29 8.68
N ILE A 224 8.40 14.63 8.86
CA ILE A 224 7.86 14.27 10.18
C ILE A 224 7.12 12.93 10.17
N SER A 225 7.19 12.23 11.29
CA SER A 225 6.43 11.01 11.62
C SER A 225 6.04 11.06 13.11
N TYR A 226 5.21 10.14 13.56
CA TYR A 226 4.95 9.99 15.00
C TYR A 226 6.18 9.57 15.81
N GLY A 227 7.22 9.02 15.17
CA GLY A 227 8.46 8.60 15.84
C GLY A 227 9.59 9.62 15.78
N GLY A 228 9.44 10.74 15.06
CA GLY A 228 10.54 11.70 14.89
C GLY A 228 10.37 12.60 13.67
N ALA A 229 11.26 13.59 13.57
CA ALA A 229 11.26 14.59 12.50
C ALA A 229 12.67 14.84 11.95
N GLN A 230 12.74 15.60 10.86
CA GLN A 230 13.96 16.20 10.34
C GLN A 230 13.83 17.71 10.42
N LEU A 231 14.83 18.36 11.00
CA LEU A 231 14.95 19.81 11.05
C LEU A 231 16.12 20.27 10.18
N LEU A 232 15.87 21.28 9.38
CA LEU A 232 16.86 22.03 8.63
C LEU A 232 17.09 23.38 9.34
N LEU A 233 18.33 23.62 9.75
CA LEU A 233 18.79 24.88 10.32
C LEU A 233 19.62 25.61 9.26
N SER A 234 19.15 26.78 8.83
CA SER A 234 19.86 27.60 7.86
C SER A 234 21.00 28.35 8.54
N SER A 235 22.24 28.11 8.13
CA SER A 235 23.38 28.91 8.60
C SER A 235 23.32 30.30 7.97
N ARG A 236 23.17 31.36 8.76
CA ARG A 236 23.35 32.74 8.25
C ARG A 236 24.85 33.08 8.21
N PRO A 237 25.36 33.69 7.11
CA PRO A 237 26.72 34.20 7.07
C PRO A 237 26.95 35.21 8.22
N GLY A 238 27.94 34.96 9.07
CA GLY A 238 28.30 35.83 10.20
C GLY A 238 27.61 35.51 11.54
N GLN A 239 26.67 34.57 11.58
CA GLN A 239 26.09 34.11 12.84
C GLN A 239 27.09 33.15 13.52
N ARG A 240 27.60 33.51 14.72
CA ARG A 240 28.31 32.54 15.59
C ARG A 240 27.36 31.37 15.79
N GLN A 241 27.69 30.18 15.29
CA GLN A 241 26.92 28.97 15.56
C GLN A 241 27.09 28.67 17.06
N PRO A 242 26.08 28.93 17.92
CA PRO A 242 26.31 28.91 19.36
C PRO A 242 26.36 27.48 19.89
N GLN A 243 25.86 26.50 19.13
CA GLN A 243 25.56 25.18 19.63
C GLN A 243 26.22 24.09 18.77
N ARG A 244 27.11 23.32 19.39
CA ARG A 244 27.65 22.09 18.80
C ARG A 244 26.59 21.01 18.93
N TYR A 245 25.77 20.83 17.89
CA TYR A 245 24.78 19.76 17.87
C TYR A 245 25.49 18.41 17.85
N SER A 246 25.31 17.62 18.91
CA SER A 246 25.85 16.26 19.03
C SER A 246 24.73 15.24 19.09
N ARG A 247 24.99 14.04 18.54
CA ARG A 247 24.08 12.91 18.68
C ARG A 247 23.85 12.61 20.15
N GLY A 248 22.59 12.41 20.54
CA GLY A 248 22.17 12.16 21.92
C GLY A 248 21.87 13.42 22.74
N ALA A 249 22.17 14.62 22.24
CA ALA A 249 21.78 15.85 22.91
C ALA A 249 20.25 16.04 22.84
N GLN A 250 19.69 16.66 23.88
CA GLN A 250 18.29 17.08 23.86
C GLN A 250 18.14 18.35 23.04
N LEU A 251 17.01 18.46 22.35
CA LEU A 251 16.66 19.62 21.55
C LEU A 251 15.16 19.84 21.63
N ASP A 252 14.77 21.04 22.04
CA ASP A 252 13.38 21.45 22.08
C ASP A 252 13.11 22.35 20.88
N PHE A 253 12.05 22.02 20.14
CA PHE A 253 11.59 22.85 19.05
C PHE A 253 10.08 23.04 19.13
N MET A 254 9.61 24.16 18.60
CA MET A 254 8.19 24.49 18.53
C MET A 254 7.88 24.89 17.08
N PRO A 255 6.77 24.42 16.48
CA PRO A 255 6.33 24.98 15.21
C PRO A 255 6.08 26.48 15.35
N ALA A 256 6.39 27.25 14.32
CA ALA A 256 6.12 28.68 14.33
C ALA A 256 4.59 28.91 14.43
N PRO A 257 4.14 29.97 15.11
CA PRO A 257 2.73 30.29 15.22
C PRO A 257 2.11 30.45 13.83
N ALA A 258 1.18 29.56 13.50
CA ALA A 258 0.34 29.63 12.32
C ALA A 258 -1.02 29.00 12.63
N PHE A 259 -1.97 29.15 11.71
CA PHE A 259 -3.28 28.55 11.84
C PHE A 259 -3.17 27.02 12.10
N GLY A 260 -3.81 26.54 13.17
CA GLY A 260 -3.72 25.15 13.62
C GLY A 260 -2.57 24.83 14.60
N PHE A 261 -1.76 25.82 14.98
CA PHE A 261 -0.72 25.71 16.01
C PHE A 261 -0.96 26.61 17.22
N GLU A 262 -2.21 27.04 17.46
CA GLU A 262 -2.58 27.96 18.54
C GLU A 262 -2.25 27.38 19.93
N ASP A 263 -2.49 26.09 20.13
CA ASP A 263 -2.17 25.34 21.36
C ASP A 263 -0.87 24.52 21.23
N ALA A 264 0.01 24.88 20.28
CA ALA A 264 1.25 24.16 20.08
C ALA A 264 2.18 24.34 21.28
N VAL A 265 2.74 23.24 21.78
CA VAL A 265 3.74 23.25 22.85
C VAL A 265 5.11 22.84 22.29
N PRO A 266 6.21 23.22 22.97
CA PRO A 266 7.52 22.71 22.64
C PRO A 266 7.56 21.17 22.66
N VAL A 267 8.15 20.60 21.62
CA VAL A 267 8.35 19.15 21.48
C VAL A 267 9.77 18.83 21.92
N GLN A 268 9.88 18.08 23.02
CA GLN A 268 11.17 17.63 23.56
C GLN A 268 11.70 16.46 22.74
N THR A 269 12.89 16.61 22.16
CA THR A 269 13.45 15.59 21.28
C THR A 269 14.89 15.26 21.61
N THR A 270 15.36 14.13 21.08
CA THR A 270 16.77 13.77 21.13
C THR A 270 17.35 13.77 19.71
N ILE A 271 18.55 14.30 19.55
CA ILE A 271 19.24 14.33 18.26
C ILE A 271 19.73 12.91 17.90
N ALA A 272 19.10 12.29 16.92
CA ALA A 272 19.45 10.96 16.42
C ALA A 272 20.58 11.00 15.38
N SER A 273 20.66 12.06 14.58
CA SER A 273 21.71 12.25 13.56
C SER A 273 21.96 13.72 13.27
N VAL A 274 23.21 14.06 12.93
CA VAL A 274 23.62 15.41 12.49
C VAL A 274 24.32 15.27 11.14
N GLN A 275 23.90 16.04 10.14
CA GLN A 275 24.53 16.13 8.83
C GLN A 275 24.68 17.59 8.45
N VAL A 276 25.72 17.94 7.69
CA VAL A 276 25.88 19.27 7.11
C VAL A 276 25.74 19.12 5.59
N ARG A 277 24.83 19.89 4.98
CA ARG A 277 24.58 19.88 3.53
C ARG A 277 24.49 21.32 3.03
N ASP A 278 25.33 21.68 2.07
CA ASP A 278 25.32 23.00 1.42
C ASP A 278 25.38 24.17 2.42
N GLY A 279 26.15 24.00 3.50
CA GLY A 279 26.27 24.99 4.58
C GLY A 279 25.13 24.98 5.62
N ASN A 280 24.05 24.22 5.38
CA ASN A 280 22.95 24.05 6.32
C ASN A 280 23.16 22.83 7.22
N ILE A 281 22.65 22.91 8.46
CA ILE A 281 22.69 21.80 9.41
C ILE A 281 21.37 21.04 9.33
N VAL A 282 21.43 19.74 9.06
CA VAL A 282 20.29 18.83 9.01
C VAL A 282 20.33 17.94 10.23
N LEU A 283 19.34 18.09 11.11
CA LEU A 283 19.18 17.31 12.33
C LEU A 283 18.07 16.26 12.14
N GLY A 284 18.37 15.01 12.45
CA GLY A 284 17.36 13.97 12.62
C GLY A 284 16.98 13.90 14.09
N LEU A 285 15.71 14.08 14.39
CA LEU A 285 15.17 14.07 15.75
C LEU A 285 14.37 12.81 16.02
N ASP A 286 14.46 12.33 17.27
CA ASP A 286 13.67 11.24 17.82
C ASP A 286 12.70 11.76 18.88
N PHE A 287 11.44 11.30 18.81
CA PHE A 287 10.35 11.70 19.69
C PHE A 287 10.16 10.75 20.89
N THR A 288 11.04 9.78 21.11
CA THR A 288 10.96 8.84 22.26
C THR A 288 10.85 9.53 23.63
N GLY A 289 11.40 10.74 23.76
CA GLY A 289 11.28 11.61 24.94
C GLY A 289 9.99 12.48 24.98
N ALA A 290 9.32 12.71 23.85
CA ALA A 290 8.13 13.55 23.73
C ALA A 290 6.86 12.81 24.18
N ARG A 291 6.74 12.52 25.47
CA ARG A 291 5.65 11.69 26.02
C ARG A 291 4.44 12.46 26.53
N SER A 292 4.43 13.79 26.48
CA SER A 292 3.30 14.57 26.97
C SER A 292 2.12 14.52 25.98
N GLY A 293 0.89 14.48 26.49
CA GLY A 293 -0.31 14.53 25.66
C GLY A 293 -0.39 15.81 24.82
N ALA A 294 0.11 16.93 25.35
CA ALA A 294 0.19 18.19 24.62
C ALA A 294 1.18 18.13 23.45
N ALA A 295 2.40 17.60 23.66
CA ALA A 295 3.37 17.41 22.56
C ALA A 295 2.84 16.47 21.49
N SER A 296 2.11 15.41 21.89
CA SER A 296 1.47 14.49 20.95
C SER A 296 0.41 15.19 20.08
N ARG A 297 -0.36 16.13 20.63
CA ARG A 297 -1.30 16.96 19.85
C ARG A 297 -0.55 17.87 18.88
N THR A 298 0.55 18.49 19.29
CA THR A 298 1.39 19.30 18.41
C THR A 298 1.96 18.47 17.26
N ILE A 299 2.46 17.26 17.53
CA ILE A 299 2.93 16.32 16.50
C ILE A 299 1.78 15.93 15.55
N ALA A 300 0.59 15.62 16.09
CA ALA A 300 -0.57 15.27 15.29
C ALA A 300 -1.05 16.42 14.39
N ALA A 301 -1.04 17.66 14.90
CA ALA A 301 -1.35 18.87 14.13
C ALA A 301 -0.32 19.10 13.02
N MET A 302 0.98 18.98 13.33
CA MET A 302 2.04 19.07 12.30
C MET A 302 1.91 17.99 11.24
N LEU A 303 1.49 16.77 11.59
CA LEU A 303 1.39 15.68 10.63
C LEU A 303 0.09 15.71 9.81
N ASN A 304 -1.05 16.00 10.43
CA ASN A 304 -2.38 15.82 9.82
C ASN A 304 -3.25 17.08 9.77
N GLY A 305 -2.85 18.17 10.41
CA GLY A 305 -3.68 19.36 10.60
C GLY A 305 -4.01 20.11 9.31
N ASP A 306 -3.15 20.02 8.30
CA ASP A 306 -3.36 20.68 7.01
C ASP A 306 -3.85 19.70 5.92
N SER A 307 -5.11 19.88 5.51
CA SER A 307 -5.69 19.10 4.42
C SER A 307 -5.20 19.50 3.03
N GLU A 308 -4.70 20.73 2.84
CA GLU A 308 -4.15 21.20 1.56
C GLU A 308 -2.91 20.41 1.17
N ARG A 309 -2.06 20.05 2.14
CA ARG A 309 -0.94 19.13 1.91
C ARG A 309 -1.37 17.81 1.26
N TRP A 310 -2.46 17.22 1.71
CA TRP A 310 -2.97 15.97 1.12
C TRP A 310 -3.54 16.22 -0.28
N ARG A 311 -4.20 17.37 -0.50
CA ARG A 311 -4.70 17.78 -1.83
C ARG A 311 -3.54 17.98 -2.81
N ALA A 312 -2.50 18.71 -2.41
CA ALA A 312 -1.29 18.95 -3.21
C ALA A 312 -0.54 17.65 -3.51
N SER A 313 -0.34 16.78 -2.52
CA SER A 313 0.31 15.47 -2.70
C SER A 313 -0.46 14.57 -3.68
N ARG A 314 -1.80 14.58 -3.62
CA ARG A 314 -2.65 13.87 -4.58
C ARG A 314 -2.53 14.48 -5.98
N ALA A 315 -2.59 15.81 -6.10
CA ALA A 315 -2.46 16.50 -7.39
C ALA A 315 -1.12 16.22 -8.06
N ALA A 316 -0.01 16.21 -7.31
CA ALA A 316 1.32 15.90 -7.82
C ALA A 316 1.44 14.46 -8.37
N ARG A 317 0.71 13.49 -7.78
CA ARG A 317 0.69 12.09 -8.22
C ARG A 317 -0.29 11.82 -9.36
N CYS A 318 -1.30 12.67 -9.55
CA CYS A 318 -2.36 12.49 -10.55
C CYS A 318 -1.92 12.90 -11.97
N GLN A 319 -0.74 12.44 -12.39
CA GLN A 319 -0.20 12.68 -13.73
C GLN A 319 -0.79 11.67 -14.71
N ARG A 320 -1.15 12.11 -15.92
CA ARG A 320 -1.69 11.22 -16.95
C ARG A 320 -0.56 10.46 -17.63
N MET A 321 -0.72 9.15 -17.80
CA MET A 321 0.20 8.32 -18.61
C MET A 321 -0.48 7.84 -19.89
N GLY A 322 0.25 7.85 -21.01
CA GLY A 322 -0.22 7.29 -22.28
C GLY A 322 -0.17 5.76 -22.28
N LEU A 323 -0.93 5.12 -23.19
CA LEU A 323 -0.96 3.65 -23.31
C LEU A 323 0.41 3.07 -23.70
N LEU A 324 1.11 3.67 -24.66
CA LEU A 324 2.44 3.23 -25.09
C LEU A 324 3.48 3.37 -23.96
N GLN A 325 3.41 4.46 -23.21
CA GLN A 325 4.26 4.66 -22.03
C GLN A 325 3.96 3.62 -20.94
N GLY A 326 2.69 3.27 -20.74
CA GLY A 326 2.29 2.19 -19.84
C GLY A 326 2.80 0.82 -20.30
N ALA A 327 2.80 0.54 -21.60
CA ALA A 327 3.36 -0.70 -22.16
C ALA A 327 4.88 -0.76 -21.93
N ALA A 328 5.61 0.33 -22.16
CA ALA A 328 7.03 0.42 -21.86
C ALA A 328 7.30 0.24 -20.35
N GLN A 329 6.48 0.86 -19.49
CA GLN A 329 6.59 0.68 -18.05
C GLN A 329 6.34 -0.78 -17.63
N LEU A 330 5.38 -1.47 -18.24
CA LEU A 330 5.13 -2.89 -17.99
C LEU A 330 6.37 -3.74 -18.28
N LEU A 331 7.08 -3.49 -19.38
CA LEU A 331 8.33 -4.21 -19.69
C LEU A 331 9.39 -3.99 -18.60
N VAL A 332 9.56 -2.75 -18.15
CA VAL A 332 10.50 -2.40 -17.07
C VAL A 332 10.11 -3.07 -15.75
N LEU A 333 8.81 -3.04 -15.40
CA LEU A 333 8.30 -3.68 -14.18
C LEU A 333 8.45 -5.20 -14.24
N SER A 334 8.18 -5.81 -15.39
CA SER A 334 8.34 -7.24 -15.64
C SER A 334 9.79 -7.68 -15.44
N ALA A 335 10.73 -7.01 -16.13
CA ALA A 335 12.16 -7.29 -15.98
C ALA A 335 12.62 -7.06 -14.53
N GLY A 336 12.18 -5.97 -13.90
CA GLY A 336 12.51 -5.65 -12.51
C GLY A 336 11.95 -6.65 -11.50
N GLY A 337 10.79 -7.24 -11.76
CA GLY A 337 10.18 -8.29 -10.94
C GLY A 337 11.02 -9.57 -10.97
N VAL A 338 11.30 -10.09 -12.16
CA VAL A 338 12.13 -11.30 -12.35
C VAL A 338 13.53 -11.10 -11.77
N ALA A 339 14.18 -9.97 -12.08
CA ALA A 339 15.52 -9.67 -11.58
C ALA A 339 15.54 -9.55 -10.05
N SER A 340 14.53 -8.94 -9.43
CA SER A 340 14.47 -8.77 -7.97
C SER A 340 14.32 -10.10 -7.23
N VAL A 341 13.47 -10.99 -7.72
CA VAL A 341 13.29 -12.33 -7.13
C VAL A 341 14.53 -13.18 -7.36
N GLY A 342 15.08 -13.20 -8.59
CA GLY A 342 16.30 -13.93 -8.91
C GLY A 342 17.49 -13.49 -8.05
N ALA A 343 17.68 -12.18 -7.86
CA ALA A 343 18.75 -11.64 -7.04
C ALA A 343 18.64 -12.03 -5.56
N ILE A 344 17.43 -12.23 -5.03
CA ILE A 344 17.23 -12.68 -3.64
C ILE A 344 17.45 -14.19 -3.53
N LEU A 345 16.98 -14.98 -4.49
CA LEU A 345 17.16 -16.43 -4.51
C LEU A 345 18.64 -16.85 -4.65
N MET A 346 19.45 -16.05 -5.36
CA MET A 346 20.89 -16.30 -5.53
C MET A 346 21.73 -15.87 -4.31
N ARG A 347 21.17 -15.10 -3.36
CA ARG A 347 21.88 -14.71 -2.13
C ARG A 347 21.78 -15.83 -1.10
N PRO A 348 22.86 -16.12 -0.34
CA PRO A 348 22.75 -17.01 0.81
C PRO A 348 21.71 -16.43 1.77
N ARG A 349 20.69 -17.23 2.14
CA ARG A 349 19.56 -16.79 2.97
C ARG A 349 20.10 -16.11 4.24
N PRO A 350 19.97 -14.78 4.40
CA PRO A 350 20.29 -14.17 5.68
C PRO A 350 19.25 -14.66 6.69
N ALA A 351 19.68 -14.98 7.91
CA ALA A 351 18.75 -15.25 9.00
C ALA A 351 17.81 -14.04 9.15
N ARG A 352 16.51 -14.26 8.89
CA ARG A 352 15.47 -13.24 9.06
C ARG A 352 15.44 -12.84 10.53
N LYS A 353 16.04 -11.71 10.88
CA LYS A 353 15.80 -11.05 12.17
C LYS A 353 14.58 -10.16 12.01
N VAL A 354 13.40 -10.73 12.24
CA VAL A 354 12.21 -9.93 12.51
C VAL A 354 12.35 -9.40 13.92
N GLU A 355 12.62 -8.11 14.04
CA GLU A 355 12.42 -7.43 15.31
C GLU A 355 10.95 -7.05 15.39
N VAL A 356 10.22 -7.76 16.25
CA VAL A 356 8.89 -7.32 16.69
C VAL A 356 9.13 -6.06 17.50
N VAL A 357 8.85 -4.91 16.91
CA VAL A 357 8.76 -3.67 17.68
C VAL A 357 7.52 -3.83 18.54
N GLU A 358 7.71 -4.05 19.84
CA GLU A 358 6.63 -3.85 20.80
C GLU A 358 6.13 -2.43 20.58
N SER A 359 4.90 -2.29 20.10
CA SER A 359 4.26 -0.99 20.12
C SER A 359 4.19 -0.62 21.59
N ALA A 360 4.86 0.46 21.98
CA ALA A 360 4.66 1.06 23.29
C ALA A 360 3.19 1.53 23.35
N SER A 361 2.30 0.61 23.71
CA SER A 361 0.90 0.93 23.92
C SER A 361 0.85 1.66 25.25
N GLY A 362 0.94 2.99 25.20
CA GLY A 362 0.48 3.85 26.29
C GLY A 362 -1.04 3.73 26.55
N TRP A 363 -1.71 2.81 25.86
CA TRP A 363 -3.11 2.46 26.04
C TRP A 363 -3.27 1.55 27.24
N LEU A 364 -4.04 2.01 28.23
CA LEU A 364 -4.40 1.22 29.40
C LEU A 364 -5.39 0.13 28.96
N THR A 365 -5.03 -1.14 29.11
CA THR A 365 -5.93 -2.28 28.81
C THR A 365 -7.18 -2.31 29.69
N SER A 366 -7.17 -1.56 30.80
CA SER A 366 -8.26 -1.45 31.76
C SER A 366 -9.31 -0.37 31.45
N ALA A 367 -9.09 0.47 30.43
CA ALA A 367 -10.04 1.54 30.06
C ALA A 367 -10.60 1.35 28.64
N PRO A 368 -11.88 1.66 28.38
CA PRO A 368 -12.44 1.63 27.03
C PRO A 368 -11.66 2.53 26.08
N ILE A 369 -11.47 2.08 24.83
CA ILE A 369 -10.73 2.84 23.80
C ILE A 369 -11.37 4.21 23.57
N GLU A 370 -12.70 4.35 23.62
CA GLU A 370 -13.36 5.66 23.47
C GLU A 370 -13.00 6.69 24.54
N ARG A 371 -12.57 6.28 25.74
CA ARG A 371 -12.09 7.20 26.79
C ARG A 371 -10.63 7.60 26.62
N GLN A 372 -9.90 6.87 25.80
CA GLN A 372 -8.48 7.09 25.53
C GLN A 372 -8.26 7.73 24.15
N ALA A 373 -9.20 7.53 23.22
CA ALA A 373 -9.21 8.13 21.90
C ALA A 373 -9.94 9.49 21.98
N PHE A 374 -9.17 10.56 21.88
CA PHE A 374 -9.61 11.95 21.94
C PHE A 374 -10.74 12.28 20.95
N ILE A 375 -12.00 12.26 21.42
CA ILE A 375 -13.05 13.18 20.99
C ILE A 375 -13.75 13.64 22.29
N GLU A 376 -13.22 14.69 22.92
CA GLU A 376 -14.05 15.52 23.80
C GLU A 376 -14.99 16.30 22.87
N GLY A 377 -16.12 15.70 22.53
CA GLY A 377 -17.26 16.46 22.03
C GLY A 377 -17.73 17.41 23.14
N PRO A 378 -18.29 18.59 22.81
CA PRO A 378 -18.83 19.49 23.81
C PRO A 378 -19.78 18.71 24.73
N SER A 379 -19.58 18.89 26.04
CA SER A 379 -20.36 18.30 27.14
C SER A 379 -21.86 18.50 26.95
N ALA A 380 -22.48 17.64 26.15
CA ALA A 380 -23.92 17.60 25.91
C ALA A 380 -24.36 16.15 25.65
N TYR A 381 -23.89 15.22 26.47
CA TYR A 381 -24.60 13.96 26.68
C TYR A 381 -24.27 13.45 28.08
N ALA A 382 -25.00 13.95 29.08
CA ALA A 382 -25.07 13.29 30.37
C ALA A 382 -25.77 11.93 30.14
N PRO A 383 -25.12 10.78 30.39
CA PRO A 383 -25.85 9.52 30.37
C PRO A 383 -26.83 9.55 31.54
N ALA A 384 -28.12 9.46 31.22
CA ALA A 384 -29.16 9.26 32.21
C ALA A 384 -28.79 8.05 33.08
N THR A 385 -28.76 8.27 34.39
CA THR A 385 -28.62 7.24 35.41
C THR A 385 -29.67 6.15 35.18
N GLY A 386 -29.25 4.94 34.81
CA GLY A 386 -30.18 3.83 34.63
C GLY A 386 -29.50 2.50 34.28
N SER A 387 -29.42 1.62 35.29
CA SER A 387 -29.24 0.16 35.23
C SER A 387 -28.01 -0.42 34.50
N ALA A 388 -27.12 -1.01 35.31
CA ALA A 388 -26.06 -1.89 34.86
C ALA A 388 -26.59 -3.08 34.03
N HIS A 389 -26.02 -3.27 32.85
CA HIS A 389 -26.03 -4.56 32.15
C HIS A 389 -24.58 -5.08 32.07
N PRO A 390 -24.32 -6.31 32.53
CA PRO A 390 -22.97 -6.86 32.58
C PRO A 390 -22.49 -7.26 31.19
N VAL A 391 -21.25 -6.89 30.89
CA VAL A 391 -20.44 -7.38 29.77
C VAL A 391 -20.27 -8.88 29.94
N SER A 392 -20.93 -9.70 29.10
CA SER A 392 -20.70 -11.14 29.09
C SER A 392 -19.47 -11.47 28.23
N SER A 393 -18.44 -11.91 28.93
CA SER A 393 -17.32 -12.69 28.41
C SER A 393 -17.83 -14.00 27.80
N LEU A 394 -17.61 -14.22 26.50
CA LEU A 394 -17.87 -15.52 25.87
C LEU A 394 -16.62 -16.40 25.96
N ASN A 395 -16.56 -17.17 27.05
CA ASN A 395 -15.81 -18.41 27.19
C ASN A 395 -16.81 -19.57 27.37
N GLY A 396 -16.54 -20.71 26.74
CA GLY A 396 -17.26 -22.00 26.90
C GLY A 396 -17.84 -22.50 25.57
N VAL A 397 -17.26 -23.47 24.85
CA VAL A 397 -17.08 -24.91 25.12
C VAL A 397 -18.41 -25.67 25.25
N ARG A 398 -18.66 -26.53 24.23
CA ARG A 398 -19.54 -27.72 24.14
C ARG A 398 -21.07 -27.54 24.27
N ALA A 399 -21.80 -27.87 23.20
CA ALA A 399 -22.28 -29.24 22.93
C ALA A 399 -22.39 -29.45 21.41
#